data_AF-A0A7Z9XCK3-F1
#
_entry.id   AF-A0A7Z9XCK3-F1
#
_cell.length_a   1.000
_cell.length_b   1.000
_cell.length_c   1.000
_cell.angle_alpha   90.00
_cell.angle_beta   90.00
_cell.angle_gamma   90.00
#
_symmetry.space_group_name_H-M   'P 1'
#
loop_
_entity.id
_entity.type
_entity.pdbx_description
1 polymer ?
#
loop_
_entity_poly.entity_id
_entity_poly.type
_entity_poly.pdbx_seq_one_letter_code
_entity_poly.pdbx_strand_id
1 'polypeptide(L)'
;SLRLGEIWHPHADIINQRNLTKYYEDVVRVDPKGNVIYGQRLFGDLSSPVDLRDFPFDSQVLPINVASFRYGPDQVLFVMDEYRTGRVETFSVAGWSIELGEGRVAAEYIAPQDRKLSRLDYQLVAQRHVGFYMWKVLVPLTLIVFMAGSVFWIDPEELGAQIGVSTASVFTLIAFLFSLGYLLPRVSYLTRVDQFVLGSTLLVFSALGEAIVTAKLAKGGNLSLSRTIDRCARAIYPGLFAVVALATLWL
;
A
#
# COMPACT_ATOMS: atom_id res chain seq x y z
N SER A 1 13.64 -1.34 44.84
CA SER A 1 12.77 -0.95 43.71
C SER A 1 11.35 -1.30 44.10
N LEU A 2 10.40 -0.38 43.90
CA LEU A 2 8.98 -0.68 44.11
C LEU A 2 8.45 -1.46 42.90
N ARG A 3 7.50 -2.36 43.11
CA ARG A 3 6.76 -3.00 42.02
C ARG A 3 5.59 -2.11 41.63
N LEU A 4 5.21 -2.11 40.35
CA LEU A 4 4.08 -1.28 39.86
C LEU A 4 2.78 -1.57 40.61
N GLY A 5 2.53 -2.84 40.96
CA GLY A 5 1.32 -3.25 41.70
C GLY A 5 1.29 -2.85 43.18
N GLU A 6 2.38 -2.32 43.73
CA GLU A 6 2.46 -1.85 45.12
C GLU A 6 2.06 -0.37 45.27
N ILE A 7 1.86 0.33 44.16
CA ILE A 7 1.48 1.74 44.13
C ILE A 7 0.24 1.96 43.26
N TRP A 8 -0.44 3.08 43.47
CA TRP A 8 -1.47 3.52 42.53
C TRP A 8 -0.83 3.85 41.17
N HIS A 9 -1.46 3.43 40.08
CA HIS A 9 -1.04 3.73 38.72
C HIS A 9 -2.25 3.97 37.81
N PRO A 10 -2.13 4.76 36.72
CA PRO A 10 -3.26 5.20 35.90
C PRO A 10 -3.88 4.10 35.02
N HIS A 11 -3.44 2.84 35.14
CA HIS A 11 -3.86 1.72 34.26
C HIS A 11 -3.83 2.09 32.76
N ALA A 12 -2.69 2.63 32.30
CA ALA A 12 -2.51 3.02 30.91
C ALA A 12 -2.14 1.79 30.06
N ASP A 13 -3.02 1.44 29.12
CA ASP A 13 -2.86 0.29 28.23
C ASP A 13 -2.90 0.73 26.77
N ILE A 14 -2.14 0.03 25.91
CA ILE A 14 -2.22 0.23 24.46
C ILE A 14 -3.42 -0.55 23.94
N ILE A 15 -4.45 0.15 23.47
CA ILE A 15 -5.75 -0.47 23.15
C ILE A 15 -5.75 -1.20 21.81
N ASN A 16 -4.97 -0.72 20.84
CA ASN A 16 -4.86 -1.34 19.53
C ASN A 16 -3.77 -2.42 19.48
N GLN A 17 -3.34 -2.94 20.63
CA GLN A 17 -2.40 -4.04 20.71
C GLN A 17 -3.00 -5.36 20.20
N ARG A 18 -2.17 -6.20 19.57
CA ARG A 18 -2.52 -7.60 19.29
C ARG A 18 -1.71 -8.59 20.11
N ASN A 19 -0.37 -8.47 20.06
CA ASN A 19 0.55 -9.41 20.70
C ASN A 19 1.72 -8.66 21.36
N LEU A 20 1.44 -7.68 22.21
CA LEU A 20 2.51 -6.97 22.92
C LEU A 20 3.06 -7.82 24.07
N THR A 21 4.39 -7.86 24.14
CA THR A 21 5.14 -8.49 25.22
C THR A 21 5.98 -7.46 25.94
N LYS A 22 6.06 -7.58 27.26
CA LYS A 22 6.99 -6.81 28.09
C LYS A 22 8.37 -7.45 27.96
N TYR A 23 9.35 -6.68 27.51
CA TYR A 23 10.71 -7.17 27.30
C TYR A 23 11.56 -7.08 28.57
N TYR A 24 11.28 -6.10 29.44
CA TYR A 24 11.95 -5.92 30.72
C TYR A 24 10.94 -5.85 31.87
N GLU A 25 11.45 -5.97 33.10
CA GLU A 25 10.66 -5.70 34.28
C GLU A 25 10.25 -4.23 34.36
N ASP A 26 9.10 -3.98 35.00
CA ASP A 26 8.59 -2.65 35.26
C ASP A 26 9.58 -1.83 36.10
N VAL A 27 10.08 -0.71 35.57
CA VAL A 27 10.98 0.19 36.30
C VAL A 27 10.16 1.33 36.90
N VAL A 28 10.04 1.35 38.23
CA VAL A 28 9.31 2.40 38.96
C VAL A 28 10.30 3.20 39.82
N ARG A 29 10.29 4.52 39.66
CA ARG A 29 11.04 5.48 40.49
C ARG A 29 10.08 6.51 41.04
N VAL A 30 10.20 6.81 42.33
CA VAL A 30 9.41 7.85 43.01
C VAL A 30 10.38 8.88 43.55
N ASP A 31 10.17 10.14 43.22
CA ASP A 31 10.99 11.23 43.75
C ASP A 31 10.48 11.70 45.14
N PRO A 32 11.26 12.49 45.90
CA PRO A 32 10.84 12.99 47.21
C PRO A 32 9.59 13.88 47.21
N LYS A 33 9.15 14.38 46.04
CA LYS A 33 7.94 15.18 45.86
C LYS A 33 6.71 14.31 45.56
N GLY A 34 6.90 12.99 45.40
CA GLY A 34 5.84 12.03 45.07
C GLY A 34 5.61 11.85 43.57
N ASN A 35 6.44 12.41 42.69
CA ASN A 35 6.32 12.15 41.25
C ASN A 35 6.79 10.73 40.93
N VAL A 36 5.97 10.02 40.16
CA VAL A 36 6.25 8.64 39.76
C VAL A 36 6.72 8.61 38.31
N ILE A 37 7.89 8.02 38.07
CA ILE A 37 8.39 7.70 36.73
C ILE A 37 8.28 6.19 36.56
N TYR A 38 7.45 5.79 35.61
CA TYR A 38 7.31 4.42 35.16
C TYR A 38 7.95 4.25 33.78
N GLY A 39 8.77 3.21 33.63
CA GLY A 39 9.40 2.83 32.37
C GLY A 39 9.17 1.36 32.05
N GLN A 40 8.83 1.09 30.79
CA GLN A 40 8.64 -0.26 30.27
C GLN A 40 9.03 -0.31 28.80
N ARG A 41 9.64 -1.43 28.37
CA ARG A 41 9.94 -1.74 26.98
C ARG A 41 8.94 -2.77 26.46
N LEU A 42 8.17 -2.38 25.46
CA LEU A 42 7.20 -3.24 24.80
C LEU A 42 7.71 -3.68 23.43
N PHE A 43 7.40 -4.92 23.05
CA PHE A 43 7.67 -5.47 21.73
C PHE A 43 6.46 -6.27 21.25
N GLY A 44 6.02 -6.02 20.02
CA GLY A 44 4.95 -6.78 19.38
C GLY A 44 4.15 -5.95 18.38
N ASP A 45 2.99 -6.47 18.01
CA ASP A 45 2.18 -5.95 16.92
C ASP A 45 1.07 -5.01 17.40
N LEU A 46 0.89 -3.92 16.66
CA LEU A 46 -0.23 -3.00 16.77
C LEU A 46 -1.15 -3.13 15.55
N SER A 47 -2.44 -3.08 15.80
CA SER A 47 -3.46 -3.02 14.76
C SER A 47 -3.58 -1.58 14.26
N SER A 48 -3.47 -1.40 12.95
CA SER A 48 -3.71 -0.12 12.28
C SER A 48 -4.69 -0.29 11.13
N PRO A 49 -5.69 0.58 10.97
CA PRO A 49 -6.32 0.73 9.67
C PRO A 49 -5.27 1.26 8.67
N VAL A 50 -5.29 0.74 7.45
CA VAL A 50 -4.43 1.21 6.37
C VAL A 50 -5.29 1.44 5.13
N ASP A 51 -4.98 2.49 4.37
CA ASP A 51 -5.62 2.79 3.09
C ASP A 51 -4.61 2.63 1.96
N LEU A 52 -4.82 1.63 1.11
CA LEU A 52 -3.89 1.25 0.05
C LEU A 52 -4.36 1.71 -1.33
N ARG A 53 -5.39 2.55 -1.44
CA ARG A 53 -5.88 3.03 -2.75
C ARG A 53 -4.77 3.63 -3.60
N ASP A 54 -3.88 4.41 -2.98
CA ASP A 54 -2.76 5.06 -3.67
C ASP A 54 -1.49 4.21 -3.79
N PHE A 55 -1.54 2.92 -3.41
CA PHE A 55 -0.38 2.03 -3.48
C PHE A 55 0.26 2.04 -4.88
N PRO A 56 1.61 2.16 -4.97
CA PRO A 56 2.61 2.14 -3.89
C PRO A 56 3.00 3.55 -3.40
N PHE A 57 2.31 4.60 -3.84
CA PHE A 57 2.60 6.00 -3.47
C PHE A 57 1.95 6.41 -2.15
N ASP A 58 1.49 5.44 -1.37
CA ASP A 58 0.73 5.63 -0.16
C ASP A 58 1.57 6.14 1.02
N SER A 59 0.93 6.92 1.87
CA SER A 59 1.39 7.28 3.21
C SER A 59 0.37 6.79 4.23
N GLN A 60 0.85 6.16 5.29
CA GLN A 60 0.03 5.54 6.33
C GLN A 60 0.21 6.27 7.65
N VAL A 61 -0.88 6.54 8.33
CA VAL A 61 -0.89 7.02 9.71
C VAL A 61 -1.07 5.82 10.62
N LEU A 62 -0.03 5.44 11.35
CA LEU A 62 0.01 4.30 12.23
C LEU A 62 -0.19 4.77 13.68
N PRO A 63 -1.36 4.53 14.29
CA PRO A 63 -1.64 5.03 15.62
C PRO A 63 -1.08 4.11 16.71
N ILE A 64 -0.62 4.71 17.79
CA ILE A 64 -0.39 4.09 19.09
C ILE A 64 -1.43 4.69 20.03
N ASN A 65 -2.47 3.91 20.34
CA ASN A 65 -3.61 4.37 21.12
C ASN A 65 -3.43 3.92 22.56
N VAL A 66 -3.20 4.85 23.47
CA VAL A 66 -3.09 4.60 24.91
C VAL A 66 -4.38 5.04 25.57
N ALA A 67 -4.99 4.20 26.41
CA ALA A 67 -6.16 4.59 27.18
C ALA A 67 -6.10 4.06 28.61
N SER A 68 -6.84 4.71 29.51
CA SER A 68 -7.14 4.16 30.82
C SER A 68 -8.51 3.52 30.79
N PHE A 69 -8.57 2.19 30.88
CA PHE A 69 -9.86 1.47 30.94
C PHE A 69 -10.55 1.63 32.30
N ARG A 70 -9.79 1.97 33.34
CA ARG A 70 -10.30 2.07 34.70
C ARG A 70 -10.81 3.48 35.03
N TYR A 71 -10.18 4.51 34.47
CA TYR A 71 -10.37 5.89 34.90
C TYR A 71 -10.86 6.80 33.76
N GLY A 72 -11.77 7.71 34.10
CA GLY A 72 -12.25 8.75 33.20
C GLY A 72 -11.33 9.98 33.17
N PRO A 73 -11.61 10.94 32.26
CA PRO A 73 -10.85 12.20 32.14
C PRO A 73 -10.83 13.07 33.41
N ASP A 74 -11.80 12.88 34.30
CA ASP A 74 -11.91 13.53 35.61
C ASP A 74 -10.89 13.02 36.64
N GLN A 75 -10.34 11.83 36.43
CA GLN A 75 -9.38 11.17 37.33
C GLN A 75 -7.99 11.06 36.70
N VAL A 76 -7.92 10.79 35.40
CA VAL A 76 -6.67 10.64 34.65
C VAL A 76 -6.74 11.48 33.40
N LEU A 77 -5.79 12.39 33.23
CA LEU A 77 -5.60 13.14 31.99
C LEU A 77 -4.23 12.77 31.41
N PHE A 78 -4.22 12.22 30.20
CA PHE A 78 -2.98 12.00 29.48
C PHE A 78 -2.46 13.33 28.91
N VAL A 79 -1.14 13.52 28.99
CA VAL A 79 -0.43 14.65 28.40
C VAL A 79 0.83 14.11 27.73
N MET A 80 1.11 14.59 26.53
CA MET A 80 2.36 14.25 25.83
C MET A 80 3.54 14.95 26.50
N ASP A 81 4.58 14.19 26.83
CA ASP A 81 5.87 14.74 27.22
C ASP A 81 6.76 14.85 25.99
N GLU A 82 6.83 16.03 25.39
CA GLU A 82 7.60 16.30 24.18
C GLU A 82 9.11 16.02 24.37
N TYR A 83 9.64 16.17 25.58
CA TYR A 83 11.06 15.90 25.87
C TYR A 83 11.39 14.41 25.94
N ARG A 84 10.40 13.56 26.24
CA ARG A 84 10.55 12.10 26.33
C ARG A 84 9.95 11.34 25.15
N THR A 85 9.34 12.07 24.23
CA THR A 85 8.79 11.51 22.99
C THR A 85 9.83 11.65 21.89
N GLY A 86 10.24 10.52 21.31
CA GLY A 86 11.27 10.55 20.30
C GLY A 86 11.46 9.22 19.59
N ARG A 87 12.33 9.26 18.59
CA ARG A 87 12.77 8.10 17.80
C ARG A 87 14.29 8.09 17.82
N VAL A 88 14.89 6.91 17.97
CA VAL A 88 16.35 6.78 17.83
C VAL A 88 16.75 7.08 16.39
N GLU A 89 17.82 7.85 16.19
CA GLU A 89 18.26 8.30 14.84
C GLU A 89 18.51 7.14 13.88
N THR A 90 19.01 6.01 14.40
CA THR A 90 19.32 4.80 13.64
C THR A 90 18.10 3.93 13.33
N PHE A 91 16.90 4.32 13.78
CA PHE A 91 15.69 3.55 13.52
C PHE A 91 15.39 3.53 12.02
N SER A 92 15.21 2.34 11.46
CA SER A 92 14.89 2.15 10.06
C SER A 92 13.94 0.96 9.91
N VAL A 93 13.04 1.07 8.93
CA VAL A 93 12.11 0.01 8.56
C VAL A 93 12.31 -0.26 7.07
N ALA A 94 12.53 -1.52 6.71
CA ALA A 94 12.76 -1.87 5.31
C ALA A 94 11.57 -1.45 4.44
N GLY A 95 11.83 -0.64 3.41
CA GLY A 95 10.81 -0.18 2.47
C GLY A 95 9.95 1.01 2.95
N TRP A 96 10.25 1.60 4.11
CA TRP A 96 9.49 2.70 4.68
C TRP A 96 10.36 3.77 5.33
N SER A 97 10.01 5.04 5.13
CA SER A 97 10.44 6.14 6.00
C SER A 97 9.39 6.34 7.09
N ILE A 98 9.83 6.44 8.35
CA ILE A 98 8.95 6.63 9.50
C ILE A 98 9.26 7.97 10.17
N GLU A 99 8.28 8.84 10.22
CA GLU A 99 8.32 10.14 10.86
C GLU A 99 7.42 10.15 12.09
N LEU A 100 7.79 10.99 13.06
CA LEU A 100 6.96 11.23 14.23
C LEU A 100 5.84 12.20 13.84
N GLY A 101 4.60 11.80 14.09
CA GLY A 101 3.43 12.65 13.90
C GLY A 101 3.02 13.37 15.18
N GLU A 102 1.78 13.82 15.21
CA GLU A 102 1.19 14.51 16.36
C GLU A 102 0.62 13.53 17.38
N GLY A 103 0.68 13.90 18.67
CA GLY A 103 -0.08 13.28 19.74
C GLY A 103 -1.37 14.07 20.02
N ARG A 104 -2.50 13.38 20.10
CA ARG A 104 -3.81 13.98 20.40
C ARG A 104 -4.40 13.37 21.65
N VAL A 105 -4.68 14.21 22.63
CA VAL A 105 -5.45 13.81 23.82
C VAL A 105 -6.93 13.76 23.43
N ALA A 106 -7.58 12.65 23.74
CA ALA A 106 -8.97 12.41 23.41
C ALA A 106 -9.73 11.88 24.64
N ALA A 107 -11.04 12.12 24.67
CA ALA A 107 -11.95 11.43 25.57
C ALA A 107 -12.84 10.53 24.71
N GLU A 108 -12.69 9.22 24.85
CA GLU A 108 -13.46 8.26 24.07
C GLU A 108 -14.71 7.82 24.86
N TYR A 109 -15.88 7.97 24.25
CA TYR A 109 -17.13 7.55 24.86
C TYR A 109 -17.42 6.07 24.56
N ILE A 110 -17.61 5.28 25.62
CA ILE A 110 -17.98 3.86 25.52
C ILE A 110 -19.48 3.73 25.77
N ALA A 111 -20.24 3.60 24.68
CA ALA A 111 -21.70 3.52 24.72
C ALA A 111 -22.24 2.38 25.60
N PRO A 112 -21.69 1.15 25.61
CA PRO A 112 -22.19 0.08 26.48
C PRO A 112 -22.09 0.36 27.99
N GLN A 113 -21.24 1.30 28.40
CA GLN A 113 -20.93 1.59 29.79
C GLN A 113 -21.30 3.03 30.20
N ASP A 114 -21.91 3.79 29.29
CA ASP A 114 -22.26 5.22 29.44
C ASP A 114 -21.15 6.03 30.16
N ARG A 115 -19.90 5.81 29.73
CA ARG A 115 -18.73 6.44 30.36
C ARG A 115 -17.71 6.90 29.33
N LYS A 116 -16.95 7.92 29.70
CA LYS A 116 -15.79 8.40 28.92
C LYS A 116 -14.51 7.81 29.49
N LEU A 117 -13.65 7.30 28.62
CA LEU A 117 -12.28 6.93 28.96
C LEU A 117 -11.33 8.08 28.62
N SER A 118 -10.28 8.21 29.43
CA SER A 118 -9.13 9.03 29.06
C SER A 118 -8.30 8.30 28.02
N ARG A 119 -7.98 8.96 26.91
CA ARG A 119 -7.25 8.38 25.77
C ARG A 119 -6.21 9.35 25.21
N LEU A 120 -5.13 8.81 24.69
CA LEU A 120 -4.06 9.49 24.00
C LEU A 120 -3.73 8.74 22.71
N ASP A 121 -3.84 9.45 21.60
CA ASP A 121 -3.56 8.93 20.27
C ASP A 121 -2.27 9.53 19.75
N TYR A 122 -1.21 8.73 19.74
CA TYR A 122 0.06 9.12 19.14
C TYR A 122 0.17 8.56 17.73
N GLN A 123 0.64 9.37 16.77
CA GLN A 123 0.70 8.97 15.36
C GLN A 123 2.14 8.83 14.89
N LEU A 124 2.41 7.73 14.16
CA LEU A 124 3.60 7.59 13.34
C LEU A 124 3.19 7.71 11.87
N VAL A 125 3.89 8.53 11.10
CA VAL A 125 3.64 8.68 9.67
C VAL A 125 4.63 7.81 8.92
N ALA A 126 4.13 6.81 8.21
CA ALA A 126 4.93 5.87 7.43
C ALA A 126 4.74 6.16 5.94
N GLN A 127 5.82 6.49 5.23
CA GLN A 127 5.79 6.70 3.78
C GLN A 127 6.52 5.57 3.07
N ARG A 128 5.88 4.98 2.06
CA ARG A 128 6.41 3.82 1.34
C ARG A 128 7.51 4.23 0.37
N HIS A 129 8.56 3.43 0.28
CA HIS A 129 9.54 3.54 -0.79
C HIS A 129 9.05 2.87 -2.08
N VAL A 130 8.81 3.67 -3.11
CA VAL A 130 8.18 3.24 -4.38
C VAL A 130 9.12 2.47 -5.32
N GLY A 131 10.44 2.63 -5.17
CA GLY A 131 11.43 2.21 -6.17
C GLY A 131 11.37 0.73 -6.54
N PHE A 132 11.09 -0.15 -5.56
CA PHE A 132 10.92 -1.58 -5.82
C PHE A 132 9.81 -1.85 -6.85
N TYR A 133 8.65 -1.20 -6.70
CA TYR A 133 7.49 -1.40 -7.57
C TYR A 133 7.69 -0.78 -8.95
N MET A 134 8.38 0.37 -9.03
CA MET A 134 8.75 0.98 -10.31
C MET A 134 9.55 -0.01 -11.18
N TRP A 135 10.59 -0.63 -10.60
CA TRP A 135 11.49 -1.50 -11.34
C TRP A 135 10.99 -2.93 -11.53
N LYS A 136 10.29 -3.50 -10.55
CA LYS A 136 9.87 -4.91 -10.56
C LYS A 136 8.44 -5.11 -11.09
N VAL A 137 7.62 -4.07 -11.11
CA VAL A 137 6.22 -4.16 -11.56
C VAL A 137 6.01 -3.35 -12.83
N LEU A 138 6.24 -2.03 -12.79
CA LEU A 138 5.83 -1.15 -13.89
C LEU A 138 6.68 -1.33 -15.15
N VAL A 139 8.01 -1.41 -15.01
CA VAL A 139 8.91 -1.58 -16.17
C VAL A 139 8.65 -2.89 -16.93
N PRO A 140 8.60 -4.09 -16.29
CA PRO A 140 8.31 -5.33 -17.00
C PRO A 140 6.94 -5.33 -17.67
N LEU A 141 5.90 -4.83 -17.01
CA LEU A 141 4.56 -4.78 -17.59
C LEU A 141 4.50 -3.87 -18.81
N THR A 142 5.18 -2.72 -18.74
CA THR A 142 5.30 -1.78 -19.87
C THR A 142 5.95 -2.46 -21.07
N LEU A 143 7.02 -3.23 -20.85
CA LEU A 143 7.67 -4.01 -21.93
C LEU A 143 6.72 -5.04 -22.54
N ILE A 144 5.89 -5.71 -21.74
CA ILE A 144 4.89 -6.67 -22.24
C ILE A 144 3.84 -5.98 -23.10
N VAL A 145 3.38 -4.78 -22.70
CA VAL A 145 2.44 -3.98 -23.50
C VAL A 145 3.05 -3.59 -24.84
N PHE A 146 4.30 -3.11 -24.88
CA PHE A 146 4.97 -2.79 -26.14
C PHE A 146 5.26 -4.02 -27.01
N MET A 147 5.58 -5.16 -26.38
CA MET A 147 5.73 -6.44 -27.08
C MET A 147 4.42 -6.86 -27.74
N ALA A 148 3.28 -6.74 -27.04
CA ALA A 148 1.96 -7.00 -27.62
C ALA A 148 1.65 -6.03 -28.77
N GLY A 149 1.96 -4.74 -28.61
CA GLY A 149 1.76 -3.74 -29.66
C GLY A 149 2.60 -3.98 -30.91
N SER A 150 3.75 -4.68 -30.81
CA SER A 150 4.61 -4.94 -31.96
C SER A 150 3.92 -5.67 -33.12
N VAL A 151 2.80 -6.35 -32.86
CA VAL A 151 1.99 -7.03 -33.88
C VAL A 151 1.51 -6.09 -34.99
N PHE A 152 1.23 -4.82 -34.68
CA PHE A 152 0.75 -3.83 -35.66
C PHE A 152 1.78 -3.51 -36.74
N TRP A 153 3.05 -3.88 -36.54
CA TRP A 153 4.14 -3.68 -37.50
C TRP A 153 4.41 -4.90 -38.37
N ILE A 154 3.79 -6.05 -38.09
CA ILE A 154 3.91 -7.28 -38.88
C ILE A 154 2.91 -7.22 -40.03
N ASP A 155 3.33 -7.58 -41.26
CA ASP A 155 2.41 -7.57 -42.40
C ASP A 155 1.23 -8.55 -42.15
N PRO A 156 -0.03 -8.12 -42.38
CA PRO A 156 -1.21 -8.97 -42.25
C PRO A 156 -1.20 -10.26 -43.08
N GLU A 157 -0.37 -10.36 -44.11
CA GLU A 157 -0.18 -11.59 -44.87
C GLU A 157 0.61 -12.66 -44.06
N GLU A 158 1.42 -12.24 -43.08
CA GLU A 158 2.20 -13.11 -42.19
C GLU A 158 1.40 -13.59 -40.96
N LEU A 159 0.25 -14.22 -41.22
CA LEU A 159 -0.70 -14.66 -40.18
C LEU A 159 -0.04 -15.45 -39.03
N GLY A 160 0.89 -16.33 -39.37
CA GLY A 160 1.61 -17.16 -38.38
C GLY A 160 2.42 -16.32 -37.40
N ALA A 161 3.10 -15.28 -37.89
CA ALA A 161 3.90 -14.39 -37.05
C ALA A 161 3.00 -13.52 -36.16
N GLN A 162 1.91 -12.97 -36.70
CA GLN A 162 0.95 -12.16 -35.94
C GLN A 162 0.32 -12.95 -34.77
N ILE A 163 -0.17 -14.15 -35.05
CA ILE A 163 -0.77 -15.03 -34.03
C ILE A 163 0.30 -15.45 -33.02
N GLY A 164 1.51 -15.77 -33.47
CA GLY A 164 2.63 -16.17 -32.63
C GLY A 164 3.01 -15.10 -31.60
N VAL A 165 3.27 -13.87 -32.05
CA VAL A 165 3.65 -12.75 -31.17
C VAL A 165 2.51 -12.37 -30.21
N SER A 166 1.27 -12.31 -30.70
CA SER A 166 0.12 -11.96 -29.88
C SER A 166 -0.12 -12.98 -28.76
N THR A 167 -0.06 -14.28 -29.11
CA THR A 167 -0.26 -15.37 -28.16
C THR A 167 0.89 -15.43 -27.14
N ALA A 168 2.13 -15.26 -27.58
CA ALA A 168 3.30 -15.20 -26.69
C ALA A 168 3.21 -14.02 -25.71
N SER A 169 2.69 -12.87 -26.15
CA SER A 169 2.48 -11.70 -25.30
C SER A 169 1.43 -11.93 -24.22
N VAL A 170 0.32 -12.57 -24.57
CA VAL A 170 -0.73 -12.95 -23.62
C VAL A 170 -0.19 -13.95 -22.60
N PHE A 171 0.53 -15.00 -23.02
CA PHE A 171 1.12 -15.95 -22.07
C PHE A 171 2.14 -15.30 -21.15
N THR A 172 2.96 -14.40 -21.67
CA THR A 172 3.93 -13.63 -20.87
C THR A 172 3.21 -12.77 -19.83
N LEU A 173 2.12 -12.09 -20.22
CA LEU A 173 1.28 -11.33 -19.30
C LEU A 173 0.69 -12.21 -18.20
N ILE A 174 0.09 -13.35 -18.56
CA ILE A 174 -0.52 -14.26 -17.58
C ILE A 174 0.53 -14.79 -16.59
N ALA A 175 1.70 -15.20 -17.08
CA ALA A 175 2.80 -15.62 -16.22
C ALA A 175 3.26 -14.49 -15.27
N PHE A 176 3.33 -13.26 -15.78
CA PHE A 176 3.69 -12.10 -14.98
C PHE A 176 2.63 -11.79 -13.91
N LEU A 177 1.33 -11.87 -14.24
CA LEU A 177 0.23 -11.68 -13.28
C LEU A 177 0.30 -12.72 -12.13
N PHE A 178 0.65 -13.97 -12.42
CA PHE A 178 0.89 -14.97 -11.37
C PHE A 178 2.06 -14.59 -10.47
N SER A 179 3.15 -14.03 -11.02
CA SER A 179 4.29 -13.55 -10.22
C SER A 179 3.94 -12.35 -9.33
N LEU A 180 3.01 -11.50 -9.78
CA LEU A 180 2.57 -10.31 -9.04
C LEU A 180 1.70 -10.63 -7.82
N GLY A 181 1.04 -11.79 -7.77
CA GLY A 181 0.11 -12.15 -6.69
C GLY A 181 0.72 -12.19 -5.28
N TYR A 182 2.06 -12.18 -5.18
CA TYR A 182 2.80 -12.10 -3.92
C TYR A 182 3.37 -10.70 -3.63
N LEU A 183 3.38 -9.81 -4.62
CA LEU A 183 3.94 -8.45 -4.51
C LEU A 183 2.88 -7.39 -4.22
N LEU A 184 1.66 -7.62 -4.69
CA LEU A 184 0.54 -6.69 -4.55
C LEU A 184 -0.30 -7.02 -3.29
N PRO A 185 -0.80 -5.99 -2.59
CA PRO A 185 -1.62 -6.19 -1.41
C PRO A 185 -2.96 -6.85 -1.77
N ARG A 186 -3.43 -7.74 -0.91
CA ARG A 186 -4.75 -8.39 -1.04
C ARG A 186 -5.81 -7.54 -0.36
N VAL A 187 -6.39 -6.62 -1.11
CA VAL A 187 -7.48 -5.74 -0.65
C VAL A 187 -8.74 -5.92 -1.50
N SER A 188 -9.90 -5.55 -0.97
CA SER A 188 -11.20 -5.70 -1.64
C SER A 188 -11.51 -4.61 -2.68
N TYR A 189 -10.63 -3.62 -2.82
CA TYR A 189 -10.78 -2.48 -3.71
C TYR A 189 -9.57 -2.37 -4.64
N LEU A 190 -9.72 -1.66 -5.77
CA LEU A 190 -8.63 -1.45 -6.72
C LEU A 190 -7.65 -0.40 -6.21
N THR A 191 -6.37 -0.76 -6.13
CA THR A 191 -5.27 0.19 -5.95
C THR A 191 -4.88 0.84 -7.29
N ARG A 192 -4.11 1.92 -7.24
CA ARG A 192 -3.52 2.55 -8.45
C ARG A 192 -2.75 1.55 -9.32
N VAL A 193 -1.96 0.67 -8.71
CA VAL A 193 -1.25 -0.39 -9.46
C VAL A 193 -2.22 -1.39 -10.06
N ASP A 194 -3.28 -1.79 -9.35
CA ASP A 194 -4.27 -2.71 -9.93
C ASP A 194 -4.96 -2.10 -11.15
N GLN A 195 -5.26 -0.80 -11.11
CA GLN A 195 -5.81 -0.07 -12.25
C GLN A 195 -4.83 -0.03 -13.42
N PHE A 196 -3.54 0.21 -13.17
CA PHE A 196 -2.50 0.17 -14.20
C PHE A 196 -2.40 -1.24 -14.82
N VAL A 197 -2.35 -2.27 -13.98
CA VAL A 197 -2.27 -3.68 -14.40
C VAL A 197 -3.48 -4.08 -15.22
N LEU A 198 -4.69 -3.69 -14.78
CA LEU A 198 -5.93 -3.96 -15.50
C LEU A 198 -5.95 -3.23 -16.85
N GLY A 199 -5.59 -1.95 -16.89
CA GLY A 199 -5.51 -1.16 -18.12
C GLY A 199 -4.50 -1.75 -19.12
N SER A 200 -3.30 -2.09 -18.65
CA SER A 200 -2.28 -2.79 -19.47
C SER A 200 -2.77 -4.15 -19.96
N THR A 201 -3.49 -4.91 -19.13
CA THR A 201 -4.07 -6.20 -19.50
C THR A 201 -5.08 -6.03 -20.64
N LEU A 202 -6.01 -5.07 -20.51
CA LEU A 202 -6.99 -4.77 -21.56
C LEU A 202 -6.30 -4.38 -22.88
N LEU A 203 -5.20 -3.61 -22.81
CA LEU A 203 -4.42 -3.26 -23.99
C LEU A 203 -3.77 -4.48 -24.64
N VAL A 204 -3.14 -5.37 -23.89
CA VAL A 204 -2.56 -6.61 -24.45
C VAL A 204 -3.63 -7.46 -25.14
N PHE A 205 -4.80 -7.63 -24.53
CA PHE A 205 -5.91 -8.37 -25.16
C PHE A 205 -6.50 -7.64 -26.37
N SER A 206 -6.52 -6.30 -26.38
CA SER A 206 -6.94 -5.53 -27.55
C SER A 206 -5.99 -5.71 -28.73
N ALA A 207 -4.68 -5.82 -28.49
CA ALA A 207 -3.70 -6.09 -29.54
C ALA A 207 -3.88 -7.49 -30.15
N LEU A 208 -4.15 -8.51 -29.32
CA LEU A 208 -4.54 -9.84 -29.82
C LEU A 208 -5.83 -9.77 -30.67
N GLY A 209 -6.85 -9.07 -30.17
CA GLY A 209 -8.13 -8.93 -30.88
C GLY A 209 -7.97 -8.25 -32.24
N GLU A 210 -7.16 -7.19 -32.29
CA GLU A 210 -6.79 -6.49 -33.52
C GLU A 210 -6.07 -7.44 -34.49
N ALA A 211 -5.07 -8.19 -34.02
CA ALA A 211 -4.32 -9.13 -34.84
C ALA A 211 -5.22 -10.21 -35.46
N ILE A 212 -6.23 -10.70 -34.72
CA ILE A 212 -7.21 -11.66 -35.24
C ILE A 212 -8.08 -11.02 -36.34
N VAL A 213 -8.48 -9.75 -36.17
CA VAL A 213 -9.30 -9.02 -37.12
C VAL A 213 -8.52 -8.73 -38.41
N THR A 214 -7.29 -8.23 -38.31
CA THR A 214 -6.43 -7.93 -39.47
C THR A 214 -6.05 -9.21 -40.22
N ALA A 215 -5.75 -10.29 -39.51
CA ALA A 215 -5.55 -11.62 -40.08
C ALA A 215 -6.76 -12.11 -40.90
N LYS A 216 -7.97 -11.98 -40.35
CA LYS A 216 -9.20 -12.40 -41.03
C LYS A 216 -9.49 -11.54 -42.27
N LEU A 217 -9.28 -10.23 -42.19
CA LEU A 217 -9.47 -9.30 -43.30
C LEU A 217 -8.48 -9.55 -44.44
N ALA A 218 -7.21 -9.80 -44.12
CA ALA A 218 -6.19 -10.17 -45.10
C ALA A 218 -6.57 -11.45 -45.84
N LYS A 219 -7.00 -12.49 -45.11
CA LYS A 219 -7.49 -13.75 -45.71
C LYS A 219 -8.75 -13.56 -46.56
N GLY A 220 -9.61 -12.61 -46.19
CA GLY A 220 -10.80 -12.24 -46.95
C GLY A 220 -10.55 -11.37 -48.18
N GLY A 221 -9.27 -11.08 -48.51
CA GLY A 221 -8.88 -10.26 -49.66
C GLY A 221 -8.93 -8.75 -49.43
N ASN A 222 -9.24 -8.29 -48.21
CA ASN A 222 -9.35 -6.87 -47.87
C ASN A 222 -8.07 -6.33 -47.20
N LEU A 223 -6.95 -6.44 -47.91
CA LEU A 223 -5.62 -6.05 -47.43
C LEU A 223 -5.48 -4.55 -47.17
N SER A 224 -6.16 -3.71 -47.96
CA SER A 224 -6.11 -2.25 -47.79
C SER A 224 -6.73 -1.81 -46.46
N LEU A 225 -7.88 -2.40 -46.09
CA LEU A 225 -8.51 -2.14 -44.80
C LEU A 225 -7.64 -2.65 -43.65
N SER A 226 -7.09 -3.86 -43.77
CA SER A 226 -6.20 -4.45 -42.76
C SER A 226 -5.00 -3.54 -42.44
N ARG A 227 -4.26 -3.11 -43.47
CA ARG A 227 -3.13 -2.18 -43.33
C ARG A 227 -3.52 -0.80 -42.79
N THR A 228 -4.76 -0.37 -43.01
CA THR A 228 -5.28 0.90 -42.47
C THR A 228 -5.53 0.78 -40.97
N ILE A 229 -6.10 -0.34 -40.53
CA ILE A 229 -6.31 -0.64 -39.10
C ILE A 229 -4.97 -0.69 -38.37
N ASP A 230 -3.99 -1.45 -38.88
CA ASP A 230 -2.64 -1.51 -38.31
C ASP A 230 -2.03 -0.12 -38.14
N ARG A 231 -2.13 0.72 -39.19
CA ARG A 231 -1.55 2.08 -39.18
C ARG A 231 -2.21 2.96 -38.13
N CYS A 232 -3.53 2.86 -37.95
CA CYS A 232 -4.24 3.55 -36.89
C CYS A 232 -3.83 3.02 -35.51
N ALA A 233 -3.72 1.70 -35.35
CA ALA A 233 -3.33 1.05 -34.09
C ALA A 233 -1.92 1.48 -33.65
N ARG A 234 -0.97 1.64 -34.57
CA ARG A 234 0.39 2.16 -34.29
C ARG A 234 0.40 3.52 -33.60
N ALA A 235 -0.59 4.37 -33.86
CA ALA A 235 -0.71 5.69 -33.23
C ALA A 235 -1.61 5.68 -32.00
N ILE A 236 -2.77 5.01 -32.08
CA ILE A 236 -3.77 4.97 -31.02
C ILE A 236 -3.25 4.18 -29.81
N TYR A 237 -2.59 3.05 -30.04
CA TYR A 237 -2.20 2.14 -28.96
C TYR A 237 -1.19 2.75 -27.97
N PRO A 238 -0.09 3.38 -28.42
CA PRO A 238 0.80 4.09 -27.50
C PRO A 238 0.09 5.25 -26.78
N GLY A 239 -0.84 5.93 -27.46
CA GLY A 239 -1.65 7.00 -26.87
C GLY A 239 -2.54 6.48 -25.74
N LEU A 240 -3.26 5.38 -25.96
CA LEU A 240 -4.08 4.72 -24.93
C LEU A 240 -3.23 4.24 -23.75
N PHE A 241 -2.05 3.67 -24.03
CA PHE A 241 -1.12 3.27 -22.97
C PHE A 241 -0.65 4.49 -22.15
N ALA A 242 -0.31 5.61 -22.80
CA ALA A 242 0.06 6.84 -22.11
C ALA A 242 -1.09 7.38 -21.25
N VAL A 243 -2.34 7.32 -21.74
CA VAL A 243 -3.52 7.70 -20.94
C VAL A 243 -3.68 6.81 -19.72
N VAL A 244 -3.54 5.48 -19.86
CA VAL A 244 -3.57 4.54 -18.72
C VAL A 244 -2.46 4.89 -17.73
N ALA A 245 -1.22 5.03 -18.19
CA ALA A 245 -0.08 5.34 -17.34
C ALA A 245 -0.26 6.66 -16.58
N LEU A 246 -0.71 7.72 -17.26
CA LEU A 246 -0.96 9.02 -16.64
C LEU A 246 -2.13 8.94 -15.65
N ALA A 247 -3.24 8.30 -16.02
CA ALA A 247 -4.42 8.20 -15.14
C ALA A 247 -4.12 7.46 -13.83
N THR A 248 -3.21 6.50 -13.84
CA THR A 248 -2.95 5.65 -12.66
C THR A 248 -1.67 5.99 -11.91
N LEU A 249 -0.65 6.54 -12.59
CA LEU A 249 0.68 6.79 -12.01
C LEU A 249 0.97 8.27 -11.77
N TRP A 250 0.11 9.19 -12.22
CA TRP A 250 0.30 10.61 -11.96
C TRP A 250 -0.06 10.98 -10.52
N LEU A 251 0.86 11.61 -9.80
CA LEU A 251 0.68 12.10 -8.43
C LEU A 251 -0.15 13.39 -8.40
#